data_AF-A0A552KJC4-F1
#
_entry.id   AF-A0A552KJC4-F1
#
_cell.length_a   1.000
_cell.length_b   1.000
_cell.length_c   1.000
_cell.angle_alpha   90.00
_cell.angle_beta   90.00
_cell.angle_gamma   90.00
#
_symmetry.space_group_name_H-M   'P 1'
#
loop_
_entity.id
_entity.type
_entity.pdbx_description
1 polymer ?
#
loop_
_entity_poly.entity_id
_entity_poly.type
_entity_poly.pdbx_seq_one_letter_code
_entity_poly.pdbx_strand_id
1 'polypeptide(L)'
;MANHGLIIGINQYQRLKPLKCAKQDAVEMARYCRDEINFDEVFLFTDESDPITAPNGSQQETKPTYTNLMAFLQDFFESQRLETGDNFWFFFSGHGLRHQGQDYLVPSEGHPTLIEQTTISLNYVTQRLRRCGADNIILFLDACRNENDFRNKSVGWQKQQGVITIASCSPTEESYEIPELQQGSFTYSLLEALRIQGENNCATVERLCNRLRERIPEINRQHNKPPQTLHSIVEPHYKNHLILLPKQAKTPDIELLRVEALELEVEGKLEEARQLMRRVLALDTTRPKYWQDYDRINRKLAQQPVPPSPKTEPINRESAKTITETPKPAAPKLEEIELKSAKGIDYRNLEDLLKRQQWKQADEETARVMLQVANRTKEGWLRVEDIDNFPCEDLRTIDQLWVKYSGGRFGFSVQAKIYRELGGTREYNERVWNAFGDRVGWRVNNIWIYYKDVTFDLKAPLGHLPTVGHLPTGCWGGGWVVGSRFFSRVETCKM
;
A
#
# COMPACT_ATOMS: atom_id res chain seq x y z
N MET A 1 14.75 -14.51 -12.62
CA MET A 1 14.54 -14.04 -11.25
C MET A 1 15.77 -13.25 -10.88
N ALA A 2 15.69 -11.94 -10.98
CA ALA A 2 16.69 -11.01 -10.48
C ALA A 2 16.49 -10.80 -8.96
N ASN A 3 17.57 -10.46 -8.27
CA ASN A 3 17.62 -10.16 -6.85
C ASN A 3 18.27 -8.79 -6.68
N HIS A 4 17.48 -7.79 -6.31
CA HIS A 4 17.98 -6.43 -6.10
C HIS A 4 17.92 -6.07 -4.60
N GLY A 5 18.87 -5.26 -4.15
CA GLY A 5 18.93 -4.79 -2.76
C GLY A 5 19.07 -3.27 -2.68
N LEU A 6 18.27 -2.60 -1.86
CA LEU A 6 18.50 -1.23 -1.39
C LEU A 6 18.82 -1.24 0.09
N ILE A 7 20.02 -0.81 0.45
CA ILE A 7 20.60 -1.00 1.78
C ILE A 7 21.08 0.35 2.29
N ILE A 8 20.48 0.81 3.38
CA ILE A 8 20.65 2.15 3.92
C ILE A 8 21.13 2.05 5.37
N GLY A 9 22.20 2.76 5.71
CA GLY A 9 22.77 2.82 7.06
C GLY A 9 23.24 4.21 7.39
N ILE A 10 22.73 4.80 8.48
CA ILE A 10 22.96 6.22 8.80
C ILE A 10 23.47 6.37 10.22
N ASN A 11 24.72 6.78 10.38
CA ASN A 11 25.30 7.13 11.68
C ASN A 11 25.19 8.62 11.99
N GLN A 12 25.45 9.48 11.01
CA GLN A 12 25.58 10.92 11.24
C GLN A 12 24.25 11.63 10.97
N TYR A 13 23.69 12.22 12.02
CA TYR A 13 22.48 13.02 11.94
C TYR A 13 22.78 14.47 12.30
N GLN A 14 22.21 15.41 11.54
CA GLN A 14 22.40 16.84 11.79
C GLN A 14 21.64 17.32 13.04
N ARG A 15 20.51 16.67 13.34
CA ARG A 15 19.54 17.13 14.37
C ARG A 15 19.13 16.04 15.36
N LEU A 16 19.65 14.83 15.22
CA LEU A 16 19.43 13.72 16.14
C LEU A 16 20.77 13.23 16.69
N LYS A 17 20.70 12.42 17.75
CA LYS A 17 21.88 11.78 18.32
C LYS A 17 22.54 10.86 17.27
N PRO A 18 23.86 10.94 17.06
CA PRO A 18 24.54 10.04 16.15
C PRO A 18 24.48 8.59 16.64
N LEU A 19 24.39 7.67 15.68
CA LEU A 19 24.53 6.23 15.87
C LEU A 19 25.98 5.81 15.56
N LYS A 20 26.35 4.59 15.94
CA LYS A 20 27.71 4.06 15.82
C LYS A 20 27.81 2.89 14.82
N CYS A 21 26.80 2.04 14.79
CA CYS A 21 26.80 0.76 14.11
C CYS A 21 25.95 0.75 12.84
N ALA A 22 24.99 1.67 12.68
CA ALA A 22 24.05 1.65 11.56
C ALA A 22 24.70 1.68 10.17
N LYS A 23 25.75 2.49 9.99
CA LYS A 23 26.59 2.46 8.78
C LYS A 23 27.20 1.07 8.55
N GLN A 24 27.83 0.50 9.59
CA GLN A 24 28.50 -0.79 9.48
C GLN A 24 27.50 -1.90 9.19
N ASP A 25 26.34 -1.88 9.82
CA ASP A 25 25.22 -2.80 9.57
C ASP A 25 24.83 -2.84 8.08
N ALA A 26 24.67 -1.67 7.46
CA ALA A 26 24.38 -1.57 6.03
C ALA A 26 25.55 -2.06 5.16
N VAL A 27 26.80 -1.76 5.51
CA VAL A 27 27.98 -2.25 4.79
C VAL A 27 28.06 -3.78 4.84
N GLU A 28 27.87 -4.37 6.01
CA GLU A 28 27.88 -5.82 6.22
C GLU A 28 26.74 -6.51 5.45
N MET A 29 25.53 -5.96 5.51
CA MET A 29 24.38 -6.46 4.75
C MET A 29 24.61 -6.36 3.24
N ALA A 30 25.17 -5.25 2.76
CA ALA A 30 25.48 -5.08 1.35
C ALA A 30 26.58 -6.01 0.85
N ARG A 31 27.57 -6.31 1.70
CA ARG A 31 28.59 -7.31 1.39
C ARG A 31 27.97 -8.71 1.32
N TYR A 32 27.14 -9.08 2.29
CA TYR A 32 26.44 -10.36 2.27
C TYR A 32 25.62 -10.54 0.98
N CYS A 33 24.81 -9.54 0.61
CA CYS A 33 24.01 -9.59 -0.61
C CYS A 33 24.87 -9.75 -1.88
N ARG A 34 25.98 -9.01 -1.99
CA ARG A 34 26.86 -9.05 -3.18
C ARG A 34 27.69 -10.32 -3.24
N ASP A 35 28.37 -10.66 -2.14
CA ASP A 35 29.50 -11.60 -2.16
C ASP A 35 29.09 -13.02 -1.78
N GLU A 36 28.04 -13.19 -0.97
CA GLU A 36 27.64 -14.50 -0.44
C GLU A 36 26.42 -15.10 -1.17
N ILE A 37 25.43 -14.25 -1.48
CA ILE A 37 24.18 -14.69 -2.16
C ILE A 37 24.02 -14.16 -3.58
N ASN A 38 25.00 -13.42 -4.11
CA ASN A 38 25.11 -12.98 -5.50
C ASN A 38 23.87 -12.23 -6.01
N PHE A 39 23.46 -11.17 -5.30
CA PHE A 39 22.44 -10.24 -5.80
C PHE A 39 22.92 -9.57 -7.09
N ASP A 40 22.00 -9.44 -8.06
CA ASP A 40 22.28 -8.84 -9.36
C ASP A 40 22.62 -7.35 -9.24
N GLU A 41 21.91 -6.63 -8.36
CA GLU A 41 22.13 -5.21 -8.10
C GLU A 41 22.02 -4.91 -6.61
N VAL A 42 22.98 -4.18 -6.04
CA VAL A 42 22.97 -3.77 -4.63
C VAL A 42 23.33 -2.30 -4.51
N PHE A 43 22.35 -1.50 -4.10
CA PHE A 43 22.46 -0.06 -3.90
C PHE A 43 22.72 0.23 -2.42
N LEU A 44 23.89 0.80 -2.12
CA LEU A 44 24.32 1.10 -0.75
C LEU A 44 24.30 2.62 -0.52
N PHE A 45 23.56 3.05 0.51
CA PHE A 45 23.47 4.44 0.95
C PHE A 45 23.95 4.56 2.38
N THR A 46 25.07 5.24 2.59
CA THR A 46 25.66 5.49 3.91
C THR A 46 26.29 6.87 3.98
N ASP A 47 26.71 7.28 5.18
CA ASP A 47 27.38 8.57 5.41
C ASP A 47 28.60 8.80 4.48
N GLU A 48 29.23 7.71 4.03
CA GLU A 48 30.50 7.70 3.28
C GLU A 48 30.44 6.82 2.01
N SER A 49 29.27 6.42 1.55
CA SER A 49 29.19 5.63 0.30
C SER A 49 29.52 6.50 -0.90
N ASP A 50 30.19 5.89 -1.89
CA ASP A 50 30.47 6.55 -3.16
C ASP A 50 29.19 6.73 -3.99
N PRO A 51 29.10 7.77 -4.84
CA PRO A 51 28.01 7.92 -5.80
C PRO A 51 27.86 6.70 -6.69
N ILE A 52 26.63 6.42 -7.12
CA ILE A 52 26.28 5.31 -8.00
C ILE A 52 25.68 5.83 -9.30
N THR A 53 25.70 5.00 -10.34
CA THR A 53 24.93 5.29 -11.54
C THR A 53 23.47 4.91 -11.32
N ALA A 54 22.58 5.90 -11.33
CA ALA A 54 21.14 5.71 -11.24
C ALA A 54 20.58 4.94 -12.46
N PRO A 55 19.36 4.37 -12.34
CA PRO A 55 18.67 3.71 -13.46
C PRO A 55 18.56 4.51 -14.75
N ASN A 56 18.41 5.82 -14.64
CA ASN A 56 18.31 6.73 -15.78
C ASN A 56 19.70 7.10 -16.38
N GLY A 57 20.78 6.48 -15.91
CA GLY A 57 22.16 6.72 -16.35
C GLY A 57 22.82 7.95 -15.72
N SER A 58 22.12 8.70 -14.87
CA SER A 58 22.69 9.84 -14.15
C SER A 58 23.56 9.41 -12.97
N GLN A 59 24.46 10.29 -12.52
CA GLN A 59 25.19 10.09 -11.27
C GLN A 59 24.31 10.46 -10.08
N GLN A 60 24.16 9.53 -9.15
CA GLN A 60 23.34 9.65 -7.95
C GLN A 60 24.22 9.64 -6.72
N GLU A 61 24.17 10.72 -5.96
CA GLU A 61 24.78 10.80 -4.63
C GLU A 61 24.10 9.81 -3.68
N THR A 62 24.90 9.05 -2.93
CA THR A 62 24.41 7.98 -2.03
C THR A 62 24.46 8.35 -0.55
N LYS A 63 24.86 9.59 -0.22
CA LYS A 63 24.65 10.12 1.13
C LYS A 63 23.15 10.06 1.45
N PRO A 64 22.75 9.54 2.62
CA PRO A 64 21.36 9.21 2.92
C PRO A 64 20.57 10.45 3.38
N THR A 65 20.57 11.48 2.55
CA THR A 65 19.78 12.70 2.70
C THR A 65 18.34 12.44 2.25
N TYR A 66 17.39 13.26 2.69
CA TYR A 66 16.00 13.16 2.25
C TYR A 66 15.93 13.29 0.72
N THR A 67 16.62 14.29 0.16
CA THR A 67 16.64 14.54 -1.28
C THR A 67 17.19 13.36 -2.07
N ASN A 68 18.34 12.80 -1.65
CA ASN A 68 18.97 11.70 -2.39
C ASN A 68 18.15 10.42 -2.32
N LEU A 69 17.63 10.07 -1.15
CA LEU A 69 16.79 8.88 -0.99
C LEU A 69 15.49 9.02 -1.77
N MET A 70 14.85 10.20 -1.76
CA MET A 70 13.63 10.45 -2.51
C MET A 70 13.86 10.42 -4.02
N ALA A 71 14.96 11.01 -4.51
CA ALA A 71 15.35 10.95 -5.92
C ALA A 71 15.60 9.52 -6.38
N PHE A 72 16.42 8.76 -5.64
CA PHE A 72 16.69 7.36 -5.96
C PHE A 72 15.42 6.52 -5.97
N LEU A 73 14.58 6.66 -4.94
CA LEU A 73 13.30 5.97 -4.86
C LEU A 73 12.48 6.31 -6.11
N GLN A 74 12.26 7.58 -6.41
CA GLN A 74 11.48 8.00 -7.57
C GLN A 74 12.02 7.41 -8.89
N ASP A 75 13.30 7.59 -9.18
CA ASP A 75 13.95 7.14 -10.41
C ASP A 75 13.91 5.61 -10.56
N PHE A 76 14.14 4.88 -9.46
CA PHE A 76 14.09 3.43 -9.46
C PHE A 76 12.69 2.92 -9.86
N PHE A 77 11.61 3.53 -9.36
CA PHE A 77 10.26 3.10 -9.73
C PHE A 77 9.85 3.47 -11.15
N GLU A 78 10.37 4.57 -11.71
CA GLU A 78 10.10 4.94 -13.10
C GLU A 78 10.82 4.02 -14.10
N SER A 79 11.87 3.33 -13.67
CA SER A 79 12.72 2.52 -14.54
C SER A 79 12.23 1.11 -14.88
N GLN A 80 11.14 0.62 -14.26
CA GLN A 80 10.56 -0.74 -14.49
C GLN A 80 11.59 -1.88 -14.59
N ARG A 81 12.64 -1.87 -13.75
CA ARG A 81 13.76 -2.82 -13.85
C ARG A 81 13.49 -4.22 -13.35
N LEU A 82 12.40 -4.43 -12.62
CA LEU A 82 12.04 -5.73 -12.06
C LEU A 82 10.73 -6.20 -12.64
N GLU A 83 10.59 -7.52 -12.70
CA GLU A 83 9.43 -8.20 -13.23
C GLU A 83 8.84 -9.16 -12.19
N THR A 84 7.64 -9.65 -12.49
CA THR A 84 6.98 -10.67 -11.68
C THR A 84 7.84 -11.94 -11.59
N GLY A 85 8.26 -12.30 -10.39
CA GLY A 85 9.16 -13.40 -10.08
C GLY A 85 10.49 -12.94 -9.46
N ASP A 86 10.81 -11.66 -9.55
CA ASP A 86 12.04 -11.09 -8.99
C ASP A 86 11.91 -10.79 -7.49
N ASN A 87 13.05 -10.64 -6.82
CA ASN A 87 13.13 -10.37 -5.39
C ASN A 87 13.74 -8.98 -5.16
N PHE A 88 13.19 -8.26 -4.18
CA PHE A 88 13.72 -6.98 -3.74
C PHE A 88 13.90 -6.97 -2.21
N TRP A 89 15.12 -6.74 -1.74
CA TRP A 89 15.40 -6.57 -0.32
C TRP A 89 15.64 -5.10 -0.01
N PHE A 90 14.84 -4.56 0.90
CA PHE A 90 15.03 -3.24 1.47
C PHE A 90 15.57 -3.40 2.89
N PHE A 91 16.75 -2.87 3.16
CA PHE A 91 17.35 -2.85 4.50
C PHE A 91 17.57 -1.41 4.94
N PHE A 92 17.13 -1.09 6.15
CA PHE A 92 17.36 0.21 6.77
C PHE A 92 17.87 0.04 8.20
N SER A 93 19.02 0.61 8.50
CA SER A 93 19.54 0.79 9.87
C SER A 93 19.70 2.27 10.18
N GLY A 94 19.03 2.74 11.24
CA GLY A 94 18.98 4.17 11.55
C GLY A 94 17.89 4.58 12.55
N HIS A 95 17.61 5.88 12.63
CA HIS A 95 16.52 6.40 13.44
C HIS A 95 15.17 6.22 12.74
N GLY A 96 14.17 5.80 13.51
CA GLY A 96 12.77 5.82 13.13
C GLY A 96 12.00 6.81 14.01
N LEU A 97 10.97 7.42 13.45
CA LEU A 97 10.04 8.28 14.19
C LEU A 97 8.60 7.83 13.95
N ARG A 98 7.74 8.07 14.94
CA ARG A 98 6.30 7.85 14.84
C ARG A 98 5.56 9.17 15.00
N HIS A 99 4.72 9.50 14.04
CA HIS A 99 3.90 10.73 14.04
C HIS A 99 2.51 10.44 13.49
N GLN A 100 1.47 10.87 14.21
CA GLN A 100 0.05 10.68 13.82
C GLN A 100 -0.30 9.24 13.41
N GLY A 101 0.26 8.25 14.13
CA GLY A 101 0.01 6.83 13.86
C GLY A 101 0.73 6.27 12.61
N GLN A 102 1.62 7.03 11.99
CA GLN A 102 2.48 6.60 10.89
C GLN A 102 3.93 6.48 11.32
N ASP A 103 4.65 5.55 10.71
CA ASP A 103 6.07 5.33 10.94
C ASP A 103 6.91 5.95 9.81
N TYR A 104 8.01 6.58 10.18
CA TYR A 104 8.91 7.31 9.29
C TYR A 104 10.34 6.84 9.46
N LEU A 105 11.05 6.72 8.35
CA LEU A 105 12.51 6.57 8.30
C LEU A 105 13.13 7.96 8.32
N VAL A 106 14.14 8.17 9.15
CA VAL A 106 14.78 9.48 9.32
C VAL A 106 16.06 9.54 8.47
N PRO A 107 16.13 10.40 7.44
CA PRO A 107 17.37 10.70 6.71
C PRO A 107 18.37 11.48 7.58
N SER A 108 19.60 11.65 7.11
CA SER A 108 20.67 12.30 7.88
C SER A 108 20.36 13.76 8.29
N GLU A 109 19.63 14.53 7.47
CA GLU A 109 19.14 15.87 7.84
C GLU A 109 17.73 15.91 8.48
N GLY A 110 17.14 14.75 8.79
CA GLY A 110 15.78 14.68 9.34
C GLY A 110 15.59 15.52 10.61
N HIS A 111 14.43 16.16 10.74
CA HIS A 111 14.11 17.07 11.84
C HIS A 111 13.07 16.44 12.78
N PRO A 112 13.29 16.42 14.10
CA PRO A 112 12.39 15.75 15.06
C PRO A 112 11.01 16.41 15.19
N THR A 113 10.85 17.66 14.73
CA THR A 113 9.55 18.37 14.75
C THR A 113 8.95 18.63 13.37
N LEU A 114 9.74 18.59 12.29
CA LEU A 114 9.26 18.79 10.91
C LEU A 114 9.19 17.43 10.21
N ILE A 115 8.52 16.48 10.87
CA ILE A 115 8.59 15.06 10.54
C ILE A 115 8.12 14.84 9.09
N GLU A 116 6.94 15.35 8.73
CA GLU A 116 6.36 15.15 7.39
C GLU A 116 7.20 15.76 6.25
N GLN A 117 7.98 16.82 6.53
CA GLN A 117 8.74 17.54 5.51
C GLN A 117 10.18 17.03 5.36
N THR A 118 10.73 16.36 6.38
CA THR A 118 12.16 16.03 6.46
C THR A 118 12.44 14.55 6.67
N THR A 119 11.39 13.72 6.77
CA THR A 119 11.50 12.27 6.95
C THR A 119 10.68 11.54 5.89
N ILE A 120 10.95 10.25 5.69
CA ILE A 120 10.31 9.45 4.64
C ILE A 120 9.33 8.49 5.29
N SER A 121 8.04 8.65 4.99
CA SER A 121 7.01 7.73 5.47
C SER A 121 7.29 6.29 5.00
N LEU A 122 7.24 5.32 5.91
CA LEU A 122 7.38 3.91 5.52
C LEU A 122 6.24 3.48 4.58
N ASN A 123 5.05 4.10 4.70
CA ASN A 123 3.96 3.87 3.76
C ASN A 123 4.35 4.32 2.35
N TYR A 124 5.01 5.49 2.22
CA TYR A 124 5.55 5.92 0.93
C TYR A 124 6.54 4.89 0.38
N VAL A 125 7.55 4.48 1.17
CA VAL A 125 8.55 3.49 0.76
C VAL A 125 7.90 2.18 0.31
N THR A 126 6.96 1.63 1.08
CA THR A 126 6.31 0.36 0.76
C THR A 126 5.41 0.44 -0.47
N GLN A 127 4.64 1.52 -0.65
CA GLN A 127 3.86 1.76 -1.87
C GLN A 127 4.74 1.81 -3.12
N ARG A 128 5.87 2.48 -2.98
CA ARG A 128 6.91 2.62 -3.97
C ARG A 128 7.50 1.26 -4.32
N LEU A 129 7.99 0.51 -3.34
CA LEU A 129 8.52 -0.84 -3.53
C LEU A 129 7.53 -1.77 -4.23
N ARG A 130 6.24 -1.74 -3.89
CA ARG A 130 5.21 -2.55 -4.59
C ARG A 130 5.07 -2.24 -6.08
N ARG A 131 5.53 -1.07 -6.53
CA ARG A 131 5.48 -0.64 -7.93
C ARG A 131 6.80 -0.89 -8.66
N CYS A 132 7.83 -1.44 -8.02
CA CYS A 132 9.10 -1.72 -8.71
C CYS A 132 9.01 -2.89 -9.70
N GLY A 133 7.95 -3.71 -9.59
CA GLY A 133 7.69 -4.86 -10.46
C GLY A 133 8.02 -6.21 -9.84
N ALA A 134 8.84 -6.24 -8.77
CA ALA A 134 9.08 -7.44 -7.98
C ALA A 134 7.84 -7.86 -7.18
N ASP A 135 7.54 -9.15 -7.15
CA ASP A 135 6.45 -9.77 -6.38
C ASP A 135 6.88 -10.14 -4.94
N ASN A 136 8.18 -10.32 -4.73
CA ASN A 136 8.76 -10.63 -3.43
C ASN A 136 9.61 -9.49 -2.87
N ILE A 137 8.96 -8.69 -2.04
CA ILE A 137 9.57 -7.56 -1.37
C ILE A 137 9.72 -7.88 0.11
N ILE A 138 10.94 -7.74 0.63
CA ILE A 138 11.28 -7.97 2.03
C ILE A 138 11.90 -6.71 2.60
N LEU A 139 11.36 -6.26 3.73
CA LEU A 139 11.83 -5.10 4.47
C LEU A 139 12.46 -5.57 5.77
N PHE A 140 13.75 -5.30 5.93
CA PHE A 140 14.48 -5.44 7.18
C PHE A 140 14.64 -4.04 7.79
N LEU A 141 14.05 -3.83 8.96
CA LEU A 141 14.04 -2.51 9.62
C LEU A 141 14.76 -2.60 10.96
N ASP A 142 16.00 -2.13 11.00
CA ASP A 142 16.80 -1.96 12.22
C ASP A 142 16.74 -0.51 12.71
N ALA A 143 15.58 -0.12 13.24
CA ALA A 143 15.35 1.25 13.68
C ALA A 143 14.65 1.34 15.04
N CYS A 144 15.07 2.31 15.85
CA CYS A 144 14.39 2.65 17.10
C CYS A 144 13.11 3.44 16.85
N ARG A 145 12.14 3.34 17.76
CA ARG A 145 10.91 4.15 17.78
C ARG A 145 10.95 5.08 18.99
N ASN A 146 11.52 6.27 18.86
CA ASN A 146 11.43 7.26 19.94
C ASN A 146 10.07 7.98 19.87
N GLU A 147 9.16 7.63 20.77
CA GLU A 147 7.97 8.45 21.05
C GLU A 147 8.35 9.54 22.06
N ASN A 148 8.26 10.81 21.66
CA ASN A 148 8.34 11.94 22.61
C ASN A 148 7.04 12.11 23.43
N ASP A 149 6.14 11.13 23.46
CA ASP A 149 4.85 11.26 24.15
C ASP A 149 4.44 9.97 24.88
N PHE A 150 4.68 9.96 26.20
CA PHE A 150 4.57 8.82 27.12
C PHE A 150 3.12 8.35 27.41
N ARG A 151 2.17 8.44 26.46
CA ARG A 151 0.75 8.14 26.77
C ARG A 151 -0.04 7.28 25.79
N ASN A 152 0.50 6.84 24.66
CA ASN A 152 -0.25 5.96 23.74
C ASN A 152 0.59 4.78 23.22
N LYS A 153 0.79 3.77 24.08
CA LYS A 153 1.21 2.44 23.65
C LYS A 153 0.13 1.83 22.74
N SER A 154 0.21 1.98 21.43
CA SER A 154 -0.55 1.11 20.53
C SER A 154 -0.14 1.14 19.05
N VAL A 155 0.02 -0.09 18.54
CA VAL A 155 0.08 -0.57 17.15
C VAL A 155 1.46 -0.62 16.50
N GLY A 156 1.76 -1.82 15.99
CA GLY A 156 2.86 -2.24 15.12
C GLY A 156 3.26 -1.28 14.01
N TRP A 157 4.29 -1.69 13.27
CA TRP A 157 4.39 -1.29 11.87
C TRP A 157 3.02 -1.59 11.24
N GLN A 158 2.41 -0.63 10.55
CA GLN A 158 1.08 -0.85 9.97
C GLN A 158 1.15 -2.04 8.99
N LYS A 159 0.07 -2.84 8.90
CA LYS A 159 0.03 -3.96 7.95
C LYS A 159 0.23 -3.44 6.53
N GLN A 160 1.22 -4.00 5.83
CA GLN A 160 1.55 -3.65 4.46
C GLN A 160 1.29 -4.86 3.54
N GLN A 161 0.07 -4.98 3.00
CA GLN A 161 -0.35 -6.10 2.13
C GLN A 161 0.65 -6.35 0.98
N GLY A 162 1.17 -7.58 0.85
CA GLY A 162 2.08 -7.97 -0.22
C GLY A 162 3.56 -7.72 0.05
N VAL A 163 3.93 -7.17 1.21
CA VAL A 163 5.33 -6.93 1.62
C VAL A 163 5.62 -7.71 2.90
N ILE A 164 6.75 -8.42 2.94
CA ILE A 164 7.24 -9.04 4.17
C ILE A 164 8.00 -7.97 4.95
N THR A 165 7.60 -7.70 6.19
CA THR A 165 8.30 -6.76 7.07
C THR A 165 8.86 -7.52 8.27
N ILE A 166 10.16 -7.41 8.49
CA ILE A 166 10.92 -8.00 9.59
C ILE A 166 11.62 -6.83 10.29
N ALA A 167 11.09 -6.42 11.42
CA ALA A 167 11.60 -5.29 12.19
C ALA A 167 12.29 -5.75 13.47
N SER A 168 13.32 -5.01 13.85
CA SER A 168 14.26 -5.35 14.91
C SER A 168 13.64 -5.48 16.30
N CYS A 169 12.56 -4.75 16.58
CA CYS A 169 11.93 -4.71 17.89
C CYS A 169 10.40 -4.58 17.80
N SER A 170 9.72 -4.96 18.88
CA SER A 170 8.29 -4.72 19.04
C SER A 170 8.02 -3.24 19.26
N PRO A 171 6.79 -2.75 19.01
CA PRO A 171 6.46 -1.32 19.08
C PRO A 171 6.75 -0.62 20.41
N THR A 172 6.88 -1.40 21.48
CA THR A 172 7.11 -0.93 22.85
C THR A 172 8.56 -1.13 23.32
N GLU A 173 9.43 -1.61 22.45
CA GLU A 173 10.84 -1.89 22.71
C GLU A 173 11.72 -1.04 21.79
N GLU A 174 13.01 -0.98 22.11
CA GLU A 174 14.01 -0.28 21.31
C GLU A 174 14.95 -1.28 20.61
N SER A 175 15.66 -0.82 19.59
CA SER A 175 16.76 -1.57 18.98
C SER A 175 18.10 -1.12 19.57
N TYR A 176 19.02 -2.06 19.81
CA TYR A 176 20.27 -1.75 20.50
C TYR A 176 21.51 -2.01 19.64
N GLU A 177 22.42 -1.03 19.66
CA GLU A 177 23.78 -1.16 19.16
C GLU A 177 24.66 -1.91 20.18
N ILE A 178 25.49 -2.82 19.68
CA ILE A 178 26.45 -3.60 20.48
C ILE A 178 27.86 -3.24 20.00
N PRO A 179 28.55 -2.30 20.69
CA PRO A 179 29.86 -1.82 20.28
C PRO A 179 30.91 -2.94 20.13
N GLU A 180 30.83 -3.98 20.97
CA GLU A 180 31.75 -5.12 20.94
C GLU A 180 31.64 -5.93 19.65
N LEU A 181 30.43 -5.98 19.07
CA LEU A 181 30.15 -6.63 17.79
C LEU A 181 30.30 -5.67 16.60
N GLN A 182 30.45 -4.37 16.87
CA GLN A 182 30.41 -3.29 15.88
C GLN A 182 29.14 -3.29 15.01
N GLN A 183 28.05 -3.84 15.55
CA GLN A 183 26.78 -4.03 14.84
C GLN A 183 25.58 -3.83 15.77
N GLY A 184 24.41 -3.58 15.18
CA GLY A 184 23.12 -3.72 15.87
C GLY A 184 22.84 -5.17 16.27
N SER A 185 22.17 -5.39 17.40
CA SER A 185 21.79 -6.74 17.85
C SER A 185 20.97 -7.49 16.80
N PHE A 186 20.03 -6.78 16.16
CA PHE A 186 19.23 -7.33 15.08
C PHE A 186 20.06 -7.67 13.86
N THR A 187 20.87 -6.73 13.35
CA THR A 187 21.66 -6.97 12.14
C THR A 187 22.69 -8.09 12.33
N TYR A 188 23.36 -8.14 13.48
CA TYR A 188 24.26 -9.24 13.81
C TYR A 188 23.52 -10.59 13.78
N SER A 189 22.39 -10.68 14.47
CA SER A 189 21.57 -11.90 14.52
C SER A 189 21.04 -12.30 13.14
N LEU A 190 20.65 -11.32 12.31
CA LEU A 190 20.18 -11.49 10.95
C LEU A 190 21.24 -12.13 10.07
N LEU A 191 22.43 -11.54 10.02
CA LEU A 191 23.52 -12.04 9.18
C LEU A 191 24.04 -13.40 9.66
N GLU A 192 24.10 -13.63 10.97
CA GLU A 192 24.42 -14.94 11.52
C GLU A 192 23.39 -15.99 11.08
N ALA A 193 22.09 -15.70 11.22
CA ALA A 193 21.00 -16.61 10.84
C ALA A 193 21.00 -16.94 9.34
N LEU A 194 21.23 -15.95 8.48
CA LEU A 194 21.31 -16.09 7.02
C LEU A 194 22.50 -16.94 6.55
N ARG A 195 23.54 -17.07 7.38
CA ARG A 195 24.75 -17.86 7.09
C ARG A 195 24.70 -19.30 7.60
N ILE A 196 23.73 -19.66 8.45
CA ILE A 196 23.60 -21.03 8.99
C ILE A 196 23.43 -22.03 7.85
N GLN A 197 24.28 -23.05 7.80
CA GLN A 197 24.20 -24.15 6.85
C GLN A 197 23.64 -25.43 7.50
N GLY A 198 23.37 -26.43 6.67
CA GLY A 198 22.97 -27.76 7.14
C GLY A 198 21.51 -27.84 7.59
N GLU A 199 21.22 -28.70 8.57
CA GLU A 199 19.83 -29.02 8.92
C GLU A 199 19.05 -27.83 9.49
N ASN A 200 19.73 -26.96 10.24
CA ASN A 200 19.14 -25.85 10.99
C ASN A 200 19.18 -24.52 10.23
N ASN A 201 19.37 -24.54 8.91
CA ASN A 201 19.46 -23.34 8.09
C ASN A 201 18.15 -22.52 8.06
N CYS A 202 18.25 -21.26 7.64
CA CYS A 202 17.14 -20.30 7.64
C CYS A 202 16.63 -20.01 6.21
N ALA A 203 16.52 -21.01 5.35
CA ALA A 203 16.22 -20.77 3.94
C ALA A 203 14.82 -20.22 3.64
N THR A 204 13.86 -20.26 4.59
CA THR A 204 12.51 -19.71 4.43
C THR A 204 12.26 -18.51 5.36
N VAL A 205 11.29 -17.66 5.01
CA VAL A 205 10.87 -16.52 5.85
C VAL A 205 10.51 -16.97 7.26
N GLU A 206 9.75 -18.06 7.39
CA GLU A 206 9.34 -18.61 8.68
C GLU A 206 10.54 -19.02 9.54
N ARG A 207 11.47 -19.80 8.98
CA ARG A 207 12.66 -20.29 9.72
C ARG A 207 13.57 -19.14 10.13
N LEU A 208 13.75 -18.16 9.26
CA LEU A 208 14.49 -16.94 9.60
C LEU A 208 13.82 -16.20 10.76
N CYS A 209 12.50 -15.95 10.69
CA CYS A 209 11.78 -15.26 11.76
C CYS A 209 11.84 -16.03 13.09
N ASN A 210 11.67 -17.36 13.06
CA ASN A 210 11.77 -18.19 14.26
C ASN A 210 13.17 -18.10 14.88
N ARG A 211 14.23 -18.22 14.07
CA ARG A 211 15.61 -18.08 14.54
C ARG A 211 15.87 -16.71 15.17
N LEU A 212 15.39 -15.64 14.54
CA LEU A 212 15.61 -14.28 15.04
C LEU A 212 14.87 -14.02 16.36
N ARG A 213 13.67 -14.56 16.54
CA ARG A 213 12.93 -14.48 17.82
C ARG A 213 13.69 -15.11 18.99
N GLU A 214 14.51 -16.12 18.73
CA GLU A 214 15.34 -16.77 19.74
C GLU A 214 16.68 -16.04 19.93
N ARG A 215 17.33 -15.67 18.81
CA ARG A 215 18.70 -15.19 18.82
C ARG A 215 18.86 -13.75 19.32
N ILE A 216 17.94 -12.85 18.96
CA ILE A 216 18.01 -11.44 19.38
C ILE A 216 17.95 -11.31 20.92
N PRO A 217 17.00 -11.95 21.63
CA PRO A 217 17.02 -11.94 23.09
C PRO A 217 18.28 -12.56 23.70
N GLU A 218 18.84 -13.59 23.07
CA GLU A 218 20.07 -14.23 23.54
C GLU A 218 21.28 -13.30 23.46
N ILE A 219 21.49 -12.66 22.30
CA ILE A 219 22.55 -11.68 22.09
C ILE A 219 22.40 -10.50 23.05
N ASN A 220 21.18 -10.00 23.25
CA ASN A 220 20.95 -8.92 24.20
C ASN A 220 21.32 -9.32 25.64
N ARG A 221 20.97 -10.54 26.08
CA ARG A 221 21.39 -11.03 27.40
C ARG A 221 22.91 -11.13 27.54
N GLN A 222 23.60 -11.63 26.51
CA GLN A 222 25.06 -11.79 26.51
C GLN A 222 25.79 -10.44 26.61
N HIS A 223 25.22 -9.39 26.01
CA HIS A 223 25.79 -8.04 25.97
C HIS A 223 25.13 -7.04 26.94
N ASN A 224 24.39 -7.53 27.94
CA ASN A 224 23.72 -6.73 28.97
C ASN A 224 22.80 -5.62 28.41
N LYS A 225 22.08 -5.92 27.33
CA LYS A 225 21.06 -5.05 26.74
C LYS A 225 19.66 -5.43 27.22
N PRO A 226 18.70 -4.47 27.25
CA PRO A 226 17.32 -4.79 27.57
C PRO A 226 16.70 -5.78 26.57
N PRO A 227 15.57 -6.43 26.92
CA PRO A 227 14.86 -7.30 26.00
C PRO A 227 14.50 -6.59 24.69
N GLN A 228 14.67 -7.32 23.59
CA GLN A 228 14.31 -6.90 22.24
C GLN A 228 13.70 -8.10 21.52
N THR A 229 12.46 -7.94 21.08
CA THR A 229 11.62 -9.00 20.52
C THR A 229 11.31 -8.67 19.08
N LEU A 230 11.63 -9.58 18.16
CA LEU A 230 11.37 -9.41 16.73
C LEU A 230 9.88 -9.12 16.46
N HIS A 231 9.62 -8.12 15.62
CA HIS A 231 8.30 -7.88 15.06
C HIS A 231 8.27 -8.23 13.58
N SER A 232 7.42 -9.18 13.18
CA SER A 232 7.30 -9.62 11.79
C SER A 232 5.86 -9.53 11.29
N ILE A 233 5.66 -8.98 10.09
CA ILE A 233 4.39 -8.95 9.37
C ILE A 233 4.60 -9.67 8.04
N VAL A 234 3.91 -10.80 7.88
CA VAL A 234 4.02 -11.65 6.68
C VAL A 234 2.62 -11.84 6.13
N GLU A 235 2.29 -11.07 5.09
CA GLU A 235 0.95 -11.07 4.49
C GLU A 235 1.07 -11.07 2.95
N PRO A 236 0.35 -11.98 2.26
CA PRO A 236 -0.49 -13.06 2.80
C PRO A 236 0.33 -14.18 3.48
N HIS A 237 -0.33 -15.02 4.29
CA HIS A 237 0.30 -16.04 5.15
C HIS A 237 1.25 -16.99 4.40
N TYR A 238 0.91 -17.39 3.16
CA TYR A 238 1.76 -18.28 2.35
C TYR A 238 3.17 -17.72 2.14
N LYS A 239 3.36 -16.40 2.29
CA LYS A 239 4.68 -15.76 2.21
C LYS A 239 5.66 -16.25 3.28
N ASN A 240 5.18 -16.88 4.36
CA ASN A 240 6.04 -17.57 5.34
C ASN A 240 6.87 -18.71 4.72
N HIS A 241 6.34 -19.35 3.68
CA HIS A 241 6.99 -20.47 2.98
C HIS A 241 7.84 -20.02 1.79
N LEU A 242 7.96 -18.71 1.54
CA LEU A 242 8.86 -18.20 0.52
C LEU A 242 10.31 -18.52 0.87
N ILE A 243 11.02 -19.02 -0.13
CA ILE A 243 12.43 -19.39 -0.04
C ILE A 243 13.28 -18.15 -0.31
N LEU A 244 14.04 -17.77 0.70
CA LEU A 244 14.99 -16.66 0.71
C LEU A 244 16.37 -17.07 0.20
N LEU A 245 16.76 -18.32 0.49
CA LEU A 245 18.11 -18.85 0.22
C LEU A 245 17.99 -20.12 -0.62
N PRO A 246 17.87 -20.01 -1.96
CA PRO A 246 17.67 -21.15 -2.86
C PRO A 246 18.69 -22.28 -2.68
N LYS A 247 19.96 -21.94 -2.48
CA LYS A 247 21.06 -22.91 -2.28
C LYS A 247 20.92 -23.73 -0.99
N GLN A 248 20.19 -23.23 -0.01
CA GLN A 248 20.01 -23.85 1.31
C GLN A 248 18.64 -24.53 1.46
N ALA A 249 17.72 -24.29 0.53
CA ALA A 249 16.39 -24.85 0.54
C ALA A 249 16.43 -26.38 0.32
N LYS A 250 15.56 -27.09 1.04
CA LYS A 250 15.42 -28.53 0.97
C LYS A 250 14.15 -28.89 0.21
N THR A 251 14.06 -30.15 -0.22
CA THR A 251 12.85 -30.67 -0.90
C THR A 251 11.55 -30.38 -0.15
N PRO A 252 11.44 -30.55 1.18
CA PRO A 252 10.21 -30.21 1.90
C PRO A 252 9.81 -28.74 1.79
N ASP A 253 10.78 -27.82 1.72
CA ASP A 253 10.50 -26.38 1.55
C ASP A 253 9.87 -26.11 0.18
N ILE A 254 10.41 -26.75 -0.86
CA ILE A 254 9.92 -26.62 -2.25
C ILE A 254 8.51 -27.23 -2.36
N GLU A 255 8.27 -28.39 -1.74
CA GLU A 255 6.95 -29.03 -1.76
C GLU A 255 5.90 -28.21 -1.00
N LEU A 256 6.26 -27.60 0.13
CA LEU A 256 5.36 -26.72 0.87
C LEU A 256 4.96 -25.49 0.02
N LEU A 257 5.94 -24.86 -0.64
CA LEU A 257 5.68 -23.76 -1.57
C LEU A 257 4.79 -24.18 -2.76
N ARG A 258 4.95 -25.40 -3.24
CA ARG A 258 4.07 -25.98 -4.27
C ARG A 258 2.65 -26.19 -3.74
N VAL A 259 2.49 -26.70 -2.51
CA VAL A 259 1.15 -26.88 -1.90
C VAL A 259 0.41 -25.54 -1.81
N GLU A 260 1.09 -24.48 -1.36
CA GLU A 260 0.53 -23.12 -1.33
C GLU A 260 0.05 -22.65 -2.72
N ALA A 261 0.84 -22.95 -3.77
CA ALA A 261 0.46 -22.62 -5.14
C ALA A 261 -0.82 -23.36 -5.59
N LEU A 262 -0.98 -24.62 -5.16
CA LEU A 262 -2.16 -25.43 -5.48
C LEU A 262 -3.39 -24.98 -4.71
N GLU A 263 -3.23 -24.52 -3.46
CA GLU A 263 -4.32 -23.94 -2.68
C GLU A 263 -4.83 -22.65 -3.34
N LEU A 264 -3.92 -21.76 -3.77
CA LEU A 264 -4.28 -20.59 -4.56
C LEU A 264 -4.95 -20.93 -5.89
N GLU A 265 -4.53 -22.02 -6.55
CA GLU A 265 -5.19 -22.54 -7.76
C GLU A 265 -6.65 -22.93 -7.46
N VAL A 266 -6.90 -23.61 -6.33
CA VAL A 266 -8.24 -24.03 -5.88
C VAL A 266 -9.11 -22.82 -5.52
N GLU A 267 -8.54 -21.79 -4.90
CA GLU A 267 -9.21 -20.52 -4.59
C GLU A 267 -9.52 -19.67 -5.84
N GLY A 268 -9.02 -20.08 -7.01
CA GLY A 268 -9.19 -19.35 -8.27
C GLY A 268 -8.24 -18.15 -8.43
N LYS A 269 -7.26 -18.00 -7.54
CA LYS A 269 -6.18 -17.01 -7.58
C LYS A 269 -5.06 -17.48 -8.51
N LEU A 270 -5.42 -17.71 -9.77
CA LEU A 270 -4.56 -18.43 -10.72
C LEU A 270 -3.25 -17.70 -11.03
N GLU A 271 -3.25 -16.37 -11.00
CA GLU A 271 -2.04 -15.59 -11.28
C GLU A 271 -1.02 -15.71 -10.13
N GLU A 272 -1.48 -15.67 -8.88
CA GLU A 272 -0.63 -15.89 -7.69
C GLU A 272 -0.15 -17.35 -7.62
N ALA A 273 -1.03 -18.30 -7.96
CA ALA A 273 -0.66 -19.72 -8.10
C ALA A 273 0.43 -19.92 -9.17
N ARG A 274 0.28 -19.27 -10.33
CA ARG A 274 1.27 -19.29 -11.42
C ARG A 274 2.61 -18.73 -10.95
N GLN A 275 2.59 -17.64 -10.19
CA GLN A 275 3.79 -17.01 -9.63
C GLN A 275 4.53 -17.94 -8.66
N LEU A 276 3.81 -18.56 -7.71
CA LEU A 276 4.42 -19.52 -6.79
C LEU A 276 4.98 -20.74 -7.53
N MET A 277 4.27 -21.25 -8.55
CA MET A 277 4.78 -22.35 -9.36
C MET A 277 6.01 -21.99 -10.20
N ARG A 278 6.13 -20.75 -10.69
CA ARG A 278 7.39 -20.28 -11.33
C ARG A 278 8.57 -20.38 -10.36
N ARG A 279 8.36 -20.05 -9.08
CA ARG A 279 9.39 -20.13 -8.04
C ARG A 279 9.76 -21.58 -7.75
N VAL A 280 8.77 -22.48 -7.66
CA VAL A 280 9.00 -23.93 -7.53
C VAL A 280 9.86 -24.45 -8.69
N LEU A 281 9.52 -24.09 -9.93
CA LEU A 281 10.28 -24.50 -11.12
C LEU A 281 11.70 -23.91 -11.17
N ALA A 282 11.88 -22.70 -10.67
CA ALA A 282 13.21 -22.09 -10.58
C ALA A 282 14.13 -22.77 -9.54
N LEU A 283 13.55 -23.51 -8.58
CA LEU A 283 14.28 -24.25 -7.55
C LEU A 283 14.56 -25.70 -7.95
N ASP A 284 13.65 -26.34 -8.68
CA ASP A 284 13.81 -27.72 -9.16
C ASP A 284 13.01 -27.94 -10.45
N THR A 285 13.73 -28.12 -11.57
CA THR A 285 13.15 -28.39 -12.89
C THR A 285 13.04 -29.88 -13.21
N THR A 286 13.61 -30.76 -12.35
CA THR A 286 13.80 -32.18 -12.64
C THR A 286 12.54 -33.01 -12.45
N ARG A 287 11.56 -32.49 -11.69
CA ARG A 287 10.31 -33.18 -11.35
C ARG A 287 9.22 -32.89 -12.38
N PRO A 288 8.77 -33.89 -13.17
CA PRO A 288 7.73 -33.67 -14.19
C PRO A 288 6.41 -33.15 -13.63
N LYS A 289 6.08 -33.50 -12.39
CA LYS A 289 4.85 -33.07 -11.72
C LYS A 289 4.75 -31.55 -11.59
N TYR A 290 5.87 -30.86 -11.40
CA TYR A 290 5.86 -29.40 -11.24
C TYR A 290 5.48 -28.70 -12.54
N TRP A 291 5.99 -29.19 -13.67
CA TRP A 291 5.61 -28.72 -14.99
C TRP A 291 4.13 -29.01 -15.27
N GLN A 292 3.63 -30.19 -14.91
CA GLN A 292 2.21 -30.54 -15.08
C GLN A 292 1.28 -29.60 -14.31
N ASP A 293 1.63 -29.25 -13.06
CA ASP A 293 0.87 -28.30 -12.25
C ASP A 293 0.92 -26.89 -12.85
N TYR A 294 2.11 -26.42 -13.24
CA TYR A 294 2.29 -25.12 -13.89
C TYR A 294 1.51 -25.00 -15.20
N ASP A 295 1.59 -26.02 -16.07
CA ASP A 295 0.85 -26.06 -17.34
C ASP A 295 -0.66 -26.12 -17.13
N ARG A 296 -1.12 -26.84 -16.09
CA ARG A 296 -2.53 -26.86 -15.71
C ARG A 296 -3.02 -25.47 -15.31
N ILE A 297 -2.26 -24.75 -14.47
CA ILE A 297 -2.59 -23.38 -14.07
C ILE A 297 -2.61 -22.45 -15.27
N ASN A 298 -1.60 -22.52 -16.16
CA ASN A 298 -1.55 -21.71 -17.37
C ASN A 298 -2.72 -21.99 -18.33
N ARG A 299 -3.14 -23.25 -18.48
CA ARG A 299 -4.34 -23.58 -19.27
C ARG A 299 -5.60 -22.97 -18.65
N LYS A 300 -5.75 -23.03 -17.33
CA LYS A 300 -6.88 -22.39 -16.64
C LYS A 300 -6.87 -20.88 -16.83
N LEU A 301 -5.70 -20.23 -16.77
CA LEU A 301 -5.55 -18.80 -17.07
C LEU A 301 -5.93 -18.46 -18.51
N ALA A 302 -5.47 -19.25 -19.48
CA ALA A 302 -5.79 -19.04 -20.90
C ALA A 302 -7.28 -19.24 -21.23
N GLN A 303 -8.00 -20.00 -20.41
CA GLN A 303 -9.45 -20.23 -20.54
C GLN A 303 -10.29 -19.18 -19.82
N GLN A 304 -9.68 -18.27 -19.03
CA GLN A 304 -10.42 -17.15 -18.47
C GLN A 304 -10.84 -16.19 -19.59
N PRO A 305 -12.11 -15.72 -19.60
CA PRO A 305 -12.55 -14.77 -20.61
C PRO A 305 -11.69 -13.51 -20.54
N VAL A 306 -10.98 -13.22 -21.63
CA VAL A 306 -10.18 -12.00 -21.78
C VAL A 306 -11.12 -10.80 -21.63
N PRO A 307 -10.94 -9.91 -20.64
CA PRO A 307 -11.66 -8.65 -20.61
C PRO A 307 -11.35 -7.92 -21.92
N PRO A 308 -12.35 -7.33 -22.61
CA PRO A 308 -12.10 -6.72 -23.91
C PRO A 308 -10.99 -5.67 -23.80
N SER A 309 -9.89 -5.89 -24.52
CA SER A 309 -8.81 -4.90 -24.64
C SER A 309 -9.40 -3.59 -25.15
N PRO A 310 -8.98 -2.43 -24.62
CA PRO A 310 -9.41 -1.14 -25.12
C PRO A 310 -8.95 -1.03 -26.58
N LYS A 311 -9.92 -1.09 -27.51
CA LYS A 311 -9.65 -0.78 -28.91
C LYS A 311 -9.24 0.68 -28.98
N THR A 312 -7.99 0.92 -29.37
CA THR A 312 -7.52 2.22 -29.85
C THR A 312 -8.34 2.60 -31.08
N GLU A 313 -9.30 3.51 -30.91
CA GLU A 313 -9.87 4.22 -32.04
C GLU A 313 -8.81 5.19 -32.61
N PRO A 314 -8.65 5.29 -33.94
CA PRO A 314 -7.71 6.22 -34.53
C PRO A 314 -8.15 7.66 -34.26
N ILE A 315 -7.24 8.46 -33.71
CA ILE A 315 -7.39 9.91 -33.63
C ILE A 315 -7.33 10.46 -35.07
N ASN A 316 -8.49 10.63 -35.70
CA ASN A 316 -8.59 11.38 -36.95
C ASN A 316 -8.56 12.88 -36.62
N ARG A 317 -7.38 13.48 -36.74
CA ARG A 317 -7.20 14.92 -36.77
C ARG A 317 -7.60 15.41 -38.15
N GLU A 318 -8.75 16.05 -38.27
CA GLU A 318 -8.91 17.12 -39.26
C GLU A 318 -10.18 17.94 -39.03
N SER A 319 -10.04 19.23 -39.35
CA SER A 319 -11.07 20.24 -39.54
C SER A 319 -11.47 21.06 -38.30
N ALA A 320 -10.58 22.00 -37.97
CA ALA A 320 -11.01 23.33 -37.55
C ALA A 320 -11.84 23.96 -38.68
N LYS A 321 -13.10 24.31 -38.41
CA LYS A 321 -13.83 25.32 -39.18
C LYS A 321 -14.93 25.97 -38.32
N THR A 322 -14.76 27.28 -38.16
CA THR A 322 -15.63 28.30 -37.60
C THR A 322 -17.06 28.22 -38.10
N ILE A 323 -18.05 28.25 -37.20
CA ILE A 323 -19.43 28.68 -37.48
C ILE A 323 -19.95 29.53 -36.31
N THR A 324 -19.94 30.84 -36.56
CA THR A 324 -21.02 31.84 -36.40
C THR A 324 -22.01 31.76 -35.23
N GLU A 325 -22.16 32.90 -34.56
CA GLU A 325 -23.14 33.19 -33.51
C GLU A 325 -24.61 33.27 -33.99
N THR A 326 -25.49 33.04 -33.00
CA THR A 326 -26.92 33.40 -32.81
C THR A 326 -27.98 32.33 -33.13
N PRO A 327 -29.14 32.29 -32.41
CA PRO A 327 -29.56 33.02 -31.21
C PRO A 327 -29.87 32.14 -29.99
N LYS A 328 -29.79 32.75 -28.81
CA LYS A 328 -30.15 32.21 -27.49
C LYS A 328 -31.61 31.73 -27.42
N PRO A 329 -31.88 30.44 -27.12
CA PRO A 329 -33.20 30.01 -26.67
C PRO A 329 -33.37 30.34 -25.18
N ALA A 330 -34.58 30.79 -24.84
CA ALA A 330 -34.97 31.19 -23.50
C ALA A 330 -34.70 30.11 -22.44
N ALA A 331 -34.24 30.56 -21.28
CA ALA A 331 -33.98 29.72 -20.12
C ALA A 331 -35.23 28.90 -19.77
N PRO A 332 -35.12 27.56 -19.65
CA PRO A 332 -36.16 26.79 -18.99
C PRO A 332 -36.18 27.22 -17.51
N LYS A 333 -37.39 27.47 -16.98
CA LYS A 333 -37.60 27.73 -15.56
C LYS A 333 -36.89 26.64 -14.75
N LEU A 334 -35.95 27.06 -13.90
CA LEU A 334 -35.26 26.19 -12.95
C LEU A 334 -36.30 25.57 -12.01
N GLU A 335 -36.52 24.28 -12.11
CA GLU A 335 -37.11 23.52 -11.00
C GLU A 335 -36.13 23.63 -9.82
N GLU A 336 -36.45 24.44 -8.82
CA GLU A 336 -35.70 24.51 -7.57
C GLU A 336 -35.81 23.17 -6.84
N ILE A 337 -34.67 22.63 -6.37
CA ILE A 337 -34.69 21.41 -5.57
C ILE A 337 -35.25 21.81 -4.20
N GLU A 338 -36.30 21.14 -3.76
CA GLU A 338 -36.83 21.32 -2.41
C GLU A 338 -35.88 20.67 -1.40
N LEU A 339 -35.14 21.47 -0.63
CA LEU A 339 -34.10 21.03 0.31
C LEU A 339 -34.70 20.41 1.59
N LYS A 340 -35.35 19.25 1.46
CA LYS A 340 -36.01 18.55 2.57
C LYS A 340 -35.00 17.85 3.49
N SER A 341 -35.34 17.75 4.77
CA SER A 341 -34.55 17.02 5.77
C SER A 341 -35.45 16.48 6.88
N ALA A 342 -35.38 15.17 7.12
CA ALA A 342 -36.11 14.55 8.23
C ALA A 342 -35.46 14.86 9.59
N LYS A 343 -34.24 15.40 9.57
CA LYS A 343 -33.44 15.75 10.77
C LYS A 343 -33.22 17.25 10.91
N GLY A 344 -33.83 18.08 10.06
CA GLY A 344 -33.67 19.54 10.09
C GLY A 344 -32.27 20.03 9.70
N ILE A 345 -31.56 19.26 8.87
CA ILE A 345 -30.25 19.62 8.33
C ILE A 345 -30.40 20.66 7.23
N ASP A 346 -29.54 21.67 7.27
CA ASP A 346 -29.48 22.72 6.27
C ASP A 346 -28.52 22.35 5.13
N TYR A 347 -29.08 22.14 3.93
CA TYR A 347 -28.33 21.77 2.73
C TYR A 347 -27.93 22.95 1.85
N ARG A 348 -28.23 24.20 2.23
CA ARG A 348 -27.94 25.39 1.41
C ARG A 348 -26.46 25.55 1.10
N ASN A 349 -25.59 25.26 2.07
CA ASN A 349 -24.14 25.33 1.85
C ASN A 349 -23.66 24.27 0.84
N LEU A 350 -24.16 23.03 0.94
CA LEU A 350 -23.87 21.98 -0.04
C LEU A 350 -24.37 22.38 -1.43
N GLU A 351 -25.60 22.91 -1.52
CA GLU A 351 -26.17 23.40 -2.77
C GLU A 351 -25.31 24.51 -3.39
N ASP A 352 -24.87 25.50 -2.61
CA ASP A 352 -24.05 26.61 -3.09
C ASP A 352 -22.67 26.16 -3.58
N LEU A 353 -22.03 25.22 -2.87
CA LEU A 353 -20.74 24.64 -3.28
C LEU A 353 -20.88 23.89 -4.61
N LEU A 354 -21.95 23.11 -4.77
CA LEU A 354 -22.24 22.37 -6.00
C LEU A 354 -22.60 23.30 -7.17
N LYS A 355 -23.42 24.34 -6.94
CA LYS A 355 -23.71 25.41 -7.92
C LYS A 355 -22.45 26.06 -8.45
N ARG A 356 -21.46 26.28 -7.58
CA ARG A 356 -20.15 26.89 -7.90
C ARG A 356 -19.13 25.88 -8.42
N GLN A 357 -19.49 24.61 -8.57
CA GLN A 357 -18.60 23.53 -9.01
C GLN A 357 -17.35 23.37 -8.11
N GLN A 358 -17.48 23.71 -6.83
CA GLN A 358 -16.44 23.52 -5.82
C GLN A 358 -16.48 22.08 -5.31
N TRP A 359 -16.16 21.13 -6.19
CA TRP A 359 -16.40 19.69 -6.00
C TRP A 359 -15.74 19.10 -4.75
N LYS A 360 -14.52 19.55 -4.43
CA LYS A 360 -13.80 19.09 -3.23
C LYS A 360 -14.50 19.54 -1.95
N GLN A 361 -14.81 20.83 -1.85
CA GLN A 361 -15.53 21.37 -0.70
C GLN A 361 -16.93 20.79 -0.58
N ALA A 362 -17.62 20.55 -1.71
CA ALA A 362 -18.93 19.89 -1.72
C ALA A 362 -18.85 18.45 -1.20
N ASP A 363 -17.77 17.73 -1.50
CA ASP A 363 -17.54 16.37 -0.99
C ASP A 363 -17.27 16.35 0.52
N GLU A 364 -16.42 17.27 1.02
CA GLU A 364 -16.17 17.48 2.45
C GLU A 364 -17.47 17.86 3.19
N GLU A 365 -18.27 18.76 2.60
CA GLU A 365 -19.56 19.18 3.13
C GLU A 365 -20.57 18.04 3.15
N THR A 366 -20.59 17.20 2.10
CA THR A 366 -21.44 16.01 2.01
C THR A 366 -21.19 15.07 3.19
N ALA A 367 -19.93 14.80 3.51
CA ALA A 367 -19.58 13.99 4.66
C ALA A 367 -19.98 14.64 5.99
N ARG A 368 -19.77 15.95 6.13
CA ARG A 368 -20.15 16.71 7.32
C ARG A 368 -21.65 16.62 7.58
N VAL A 369 -22.49 16.83 6.56
CA VAL A 369 -23.96 16.75 6.70
C VAL A 369 -24.43 15.32 6.94
N MET A 370 -23.80 14.31 6.32
CA MET A 370 -24.13 12.91 6.59
C MET A 370 -23.86 12.51 8.05
N LEU A 371 -22.75 12.98 8.62
CA LEU A 371 -22.47 12.78 10.05
C LEU A 371 -23.47 13.53 10.94
N GLN A 372 -23.97 14.69 10.54
CA GLN A 372 -25.02 15.39 11.27
C GLN A 372 -26.35 14.65 11.26
N VAL A 373 -26.78 14.14 10.10
CA VAL A 373 -28.02 13.36 9.95
C VAL A 373 -28.00 12.14 10.87
N ALA A 374 -26.86 11.46 10.97
CA ALA A 374 -26.67 10.31 11.83
C ALA A 374 -26.40 10.65 13.31
N ASN A 375 -26.25 11.93 13.66
CA ASN A 375 -25.84 12.40 14.99
C ASN A 375 -24.47 11.83 15.45
N ARG A 376 -23.48 11.87 14.54
CA ARG A 376 -22.15 11.26 14.69
C ARG A 376 -20.98 12.19 14.39
N THR A 377 -21.19 13.49 14.54
CA THR A 377 -20.18 14.50 14.25
C THR A 377 -18.95 14.39 15.16
N LYS A 378 -19.11 13.88 16.40
CA LYS A 378 -18.00 13.72 17.34
C LYS A 378 -17.12 12.52 16.98
N GLU A 379 -17.75 11.45 16.51
CA GLU A 379 -17.09 10.21 16.13
C GLU A 379 -16.37 10.36 14.79
N GLY A 380 -16.93 11.13 13.86
CA GLY A 380 -16.33 11.37 12.54
C GLY A 380 -16.51 10.23 11.54
N TRP A 381 -17.29 9.20 11.90
CA TRP A 381 -17.60 8.02 11.09
C TRP A 381 -18.98 7.42 11.40
N LEU A 382 -19.57 6.71 10.43
CA LEU A 382 -20.85 6.01 10.47
C LEU A 382 -20.63 4.50 10.65
N ARG A 383 -21.45 3.86 11.48
CA ARG A 383 -21.60 2.40 11.58
C ARG A 383 -22.57 1.91 10.52
N VAL A 384 -22.56 0.60 10.33
CA VAL A 384 -23.60 -0.13 9.57
C VAL A 384 -25.01 0.23 10.02
N GLU A 385 -25.25 0.30 11.33
CA GLU A 385 -26.57 0.65 11.88
C GLU A 385 -27.03 2.07 11.51
N ASP A 386 -26.10 3.02 11.41
CA ASP A 386 -26.43 4.39 11.02
C ASP A 386 -26.83 4.46 9.55
N ILE A 387 -26.16 3.69 8.69
CA ILE A 387 -26.47 3.57 7.27
C ILE A 387 -27.82 2.88 7.07
N ASP A 388 -28.06 1.77 7.77
CA ASP A 388 -29.30 1.01 7.64
C ASP A 388 -30.53 1.84 8.08
N ASN A 389 -30.34 2.77 9.02
CA ASN A 389 -31.38 3.69 9.51
C ASN A 389 -31.32 5.09 8.90
N PHE A 390 -30.43 5.35 7.94
CA PHE A 390 -30.22 6.69 7.42
C PHE A 390 -31.50 7.19 6.71
N PRO A 391 -32.05 8.37 7.06
CA PRO A 391 -33.31 8.84 6.49
C PRO A 391 -33.27 9.01 4.97
N CYS A 392 -34.26 8.46 4.28
CA CYS A 392 -34.34 8.54 2.82
C CYS A 392 -34.57 9.95 2.31
N GLU A 393 -35.21 10.82 3.09
CA GLU A 393 -35.41 12.22 2.72
C GLU A 393 -34.07 12.95 2.58
N ASP A 394 -33.20 12.82 3.59
CA ASP A 394 -31.87 13.39 3.61
C ASP A 394 -30.96 12.81 2.51
N LEU A 395 -30.99 11.49 2.27
CA LEU A 395 -30.24 10.88 1.15
C LEU A 395 -30.69 11.39 -0.21
N ARG A 396 -32.01 11.52 -0.42
CA ARG A 396 -32.57 12.04 -1.67
C ARG A 396 -32.15 13.48 -1.90
N THR A 397 -32.18 14.33 -0.88
CA THR A 397 -31.77 15.73 -1.00
C THR A 397 -30.30 15.84 -1.40
N ILE A 398 -29.41 15.10 -0.74
CA ILE A 398 -27.98 15.10 -1.08
C ILE A 398 -27.76 14.62 -2.52
N ASP A 399 -28.38 13.51 -2.90
CA ASP A 399 -28.23 12.94 -4.23
C ASP A 399 -28.76 13.84 -5.34
N GLN A 400 -29.96 14.40 -5.17
CA GLN A 400 -30.56 15.32 -6.16
C GLN A 400 -29.68 16.53 -6.42
N LEU A 401 -29.04 17.07 -5.38
CA LEU A 401 -28.07 18.15 -5.51
C LEU A 401 -26.86 17.72 -6.36
N TRP A 402 -26.23 16.60 -6.04
CA TRP A 402 -25.09 16.07 -6.79
C TRP A 402 -25.46 15.77 -8.25
N VAL A 403 -26.59 15.11 -8.49
CA VAL A 403 -27.08 14.75 -9.83
C VAL A 403 -27.38 16.00 -10.64
N LYS A 404 -28.10 16.99 -10.09
CA LYS A 404 -28.46 18.21 -10.82
C LYS A 404 -27.23 19.01 -11.22
N TYR A 405 -26.34 19.31 -10.28
CA TYR A 405 -25.22 20.22 -10.54
C TYR A 405 -24.06 19.57 -11.29
N SER A 406 -23.96 18.24 -11.28
CA SER A 406 -22.99 17.49 -12.10
C SER A 406 -23.48 17.17 -13.52
N GLY A 407 -24.70 17.54 -13.88
CA GLY A 407 -25.30 17.16 -15.16
C GLY A 407 -25.58 15.66 -15.26
N GLY A 408 -25.94 15.03 -14.14
CA GLY A 408 -26.24 13.59 -14.05
C GLY A 408 -25.02 12.68 -13.96
N ARG A 409 -23.81 13.24 -13.74
CA ARG A 409 -22.56 12.45 -13.72
C ARG A 409 -22.23 11.87 -12.36
N PHE A 410 -22.57 12.58 -11.29
CA PHE A 410 -22.19 12.30 -9.92
C PHE A 410 -23.44 12.21 -9.04
N GLY A 411 -23.37 11.44 -7.96
CA GLY A 411 -24.51 11.15 -7.08
C GLY A 411 -24.49 9.71 -6.58
N PHE A 412 -25.14 9.48 -5.44
CA PHE A 412 -25.30 8.17 -4.85
C PHE A 412 -26.21 7.25 -5.67
N SER A 413 -27.24 7.78 -6.34
CA SER A 413 -28.07 7.02 -7.28
C SER A 413 -27.26 6.52 -8.48
N VAL A 414 -26.38 7.38 -9.02
CA VAL A 414 -25.46 7.03 -10.10
C VAL A 414 -24.48 5.94 -9.66
N GLN A 415 -23.89 6.09 -8.48
CA GLN A 415 -23.00 5.07 -7.90
C GLN A 415 -23.71 3.75 -7.63
N ALA A 416 -24.90 3.77 -7.01
CA ALA A 416 -25.69 2.58 -6.73
C ALA A 416 -26.08 1.84 -8.02
N LYS A 417 -26.43 2.56 -9.09
CA LYS A 417 -26.69 1.98 -10.41
C LYS A 417 -25.46 1.25 -10.96
N ILE A 418 -24.29 1.88 -10.92
CA ILE A 418 -23.03 1.27 -11.39
C ILE A 418 -22.69 0.03 -10.54
N TYR A 419 -22.84 0.12 -9.21
CA TYR A 419 -22.59 -1.01 -8.32
C TYR A 419 -23.48 -2.20 -8.64
N ARG A 420 -24.79 -1.96 -8.88
CA ARG A 420 -25.75 -3.00 -9.28
C ARG A 420 -25.42 -3.62 -10.64
N GLU A 421 -25.07 -2.81 -11.64
CA GLU A 421 -24.69 -3.30 -12.98
C GLU A 421 -23.49 -4.25 -12.94
N LEU A 422 -22.64 -4.13 -11.92
CA LEU A 422 -21.48 -5.01 -11.68
C LEU A 422 -21.82 -6.24 -10.84
N GLY A 423 -23.10 -6.46 -10.50
CA GLY A 423 -23.55 -7.56 -9.66
C GLY A 423 -23.52 -7.26 -8.16
N GLY A 424 -23.54 -5.98 -7.78
CA GLY A 424 -23.54 -5.52 -6.40
C GLY A 424 -24.75 -6.04 -5.63
N THR A 425 -24.51 -6.51 -4.41
CA THR A 425 -25.57 -6.92 -3.48
C THR A 425 -25.36 -6.21 -2.14
N ARG A 426 -26.27 -6.42 -1.20
CA ARG A 426 -26.13 -5.84 0.15
C ARG A 426 -24.91 -6.43 0.87
N GLU A 427 -24.62 -7.70 0.63
CA GLU A 427 -23.46 -8.41 1.13
C GLU A 427 -22.19 -7.94 0.40
N TYR A 428 -21.14 -7.69 1.19
CA TYR A 428 -19.86 -7.29 0.62
C TYR A 428 -19.28 -8.41 -0.23
N ASN A 429 -19.00 -8.10 -1.49
CA ASN A 429 -18.24 -8.95 -2.40
C ASN A 429 -17.02 -8.17 -2.90
N GLU A 430 -15.82 -8.65 -2.55
CA GLU A 430 -14.57 -7.98 -2.87
C GLU A 430 -14.38 -7.78 -4.38
N ARG A 431 -14.72 -8.78 -5.21
CA ARG A 431 -14.57 -8.69 -6.67
C ARG A 431 -15.46 -7.60 -7.26
N VAL A 432 -16.72 -7.55 -6.83
CA VAL A 432 -17.68 -6.55 -7.31
C VAL A 432 -17.30 -5.15 -6.81
N TRP A 433 -16.85 -5.04 -5.56
CA TRP A 433 -16.41 -3.78 -4.99
C TRP A 433 -15.14 -3.23 -5.66
N ASN A 434 -14.19 -4.10 -5.98
CA ASN A 434 -12.98 -3.76 -6.73
C ASN A 434 -13.32 -3.30 -8.16
N ALA A 435 -14.20 -4.03 -8.87
CA ALA A 435 -14.67 -3.63 -10.19
C ALA A 435 -15.44 -2.30 -10.16
N PHE A 436 -16.21 -2.06 -9.10
CA PHE A 436 -16.88 -0.79 -8.86
C PHE A 436 -15.87 0.34 -8.71
N GLY A 437 -14.87 0.15 -7.85
CA GLY A 437 -13.75 1.09 -7.68
C GLY A 437 -13.04 1.41 -8.99
N ASP A 438 -12.79 0.41 -9.83
CA ASP A 438 -12.19 0.62 -11.16
C ASP A 438 -13.10 1.45 -12.06
N ARG A 439 -14.41 1.16 -12.05
CA ARG A 439 -15.40 1.83 -12.92
C ARG A 439 -15.62 3.30 -12.54
N VAL A 440 -15.68 3.61 -11.25
CA VAL A 440 -15.86 4.99 -10.77
C VAL A 440 -14.53 5.73 -10.63
N GLY A 441 -13.40 5.08 -10.90
CA GLY A 441 -12.07 5.69 -10.84
C GLY A 441 -11.50 5.87 -9.43
N TRP A 442 -12.02 5.12 -8.45
CA TRP A 442 -11.45 5.06 -7.09
C TRP A 442 -10.34 4.03 -6.96
N ARG A 443 -10.19 3.17 -7.96
CA ARG A 443 -9.12 2.18 -8.04
C ARG A 443 -8.47 2.27 -9.42
N VAL A 444 -7.16 2.47 -9.43
CA VAL A 444 -6.36 2.61 -10.64
C VAL A 444 -5.19 1.65 -10.53
N ASN A 445 -4.99 0.81 -11.55
CA ASN A 445 -3.96 -0.24 -11.54
C ASN A 445 -4.05 -1.15 -10.30
N ASN A 446 -5.27 -1.56 -9.94
CA ASN A 446 -5.61 -2.36 -8.77
C ASN A 446 -5.32 -1.70 -7.40
N ILE A 447 -4.97 -0.40 -7.36
CA ILE A 447 -4.68 0.36 -6.13
C ILE A 447 -5.79 1.38 -5.88
N TRP A 448 -6.36 1.38 -4.67
CA TRP A 448 -7.32 2.39 -4.24
C TRP A 448 -6.63 3.75 -4.07
N ILE A 449 -7.20 4.79 -4.68
CA ILE A 449 -6.65 6.15 -4.63
C ILE A 449 -6.89 6.77 -3.25
N TYR A 450 -5.99 7.65 -2.82
CA TYR A 450 -6.20 8.45 -1.61
C TYR A 450 -7.03 9.68 -1.94
N TYR A 451 -7.65 10.30 -0.93
CA TYR A 451 -8.44 11.53 -1.10
C TYR A 451 -7.69 12.64 -1.85
N LYS A 452 -6.39 12.78 -1.59
CA LYS A 452 -5.53 13.76 -2.26
C LYS A 452 -5.37 13.52 -3.77
N ASP A 453 -5.61 12.27 -4.21
CA ASP A 453 -5.49 11.83 -5.60
C ASP A 453 -6.87 11.77 -6.30
N VAL A 454 -7.96 12.10 -5.59
CA VAL A 454 -9.32 12.19 -6.15
C VAL A 454 -9.39 13.33 -7.17
N THR A 455 -10.02 13.05 -8.30
CA THR A 455 -10.21 14.05 -9.36
C THR A 455 -11.49 14.84 -9.10
N PHE A 456 -11.35 16.04 -8.53
CA PHE A 456 -12.46 16.97 -8.25
C PHE A 456 -12.83 17.82 -9.46
N ASP A 457 -13.20 17.15 -10.56
CA ASP A 457 -13.51 17.78 -11.84
C ASP A 457 -14.59 16.98 -12.59
N LEU A 458 -15.40 17.65 -13.41
CA LEU A 458 -16.42 17.00 -14.24
C LEU A 458 -15.83 16.00 -15.24
N LYS A 459 -14.54 16.04 -15.56
CA LYS A 459 -13.84 15.05 -16.40
C LYS A 459 -13.68 13.69 -15.72
N ALA A 460 -13.87 13.60 -14.40
CA ALA A 460 -13.75 12.34 -13.68
C ALA A 460 -14.78 11.28 -14.16
N PRO A 461 -14.50 9.97 -13.96
CA PRO A 461 -15.40 8.91 -14.40
C PRO A 461 -16.83 9.03 -13.84
N LEU A 462 -17.79 8.40 -14.50
CA LEU A 462 -19.18 8.40 -14.05
C LEU A 462 -19.28 7.81 -12.62
N GLY A 463 -19.99 8.49 -11.72
CA GLY A 463 -20.12 8.09 -10.31
C GLY A 463 -18.89 8.37 -9.45
N HIS A 464 -17.87 9.08 -9.94
CA HIS A 464 -16.64 9.35 -9.17
C HIS A 464 -16.89 10.14 -7.87
N LEU A 465 -17.89 11.00 -7.84
CA LEU A 465 -18.26 11.80 -6.67
C LEU A 465 -19.73 11.53 -6.29
N PRO A 466 -20.10 11.74 -5.01
CA PRO A 466 -19.20 12.03 -3.87
C PRO A 466 -18.42 10.79 -3.39
N THR A 467 -17.22 10.96 -2.84
CA THR A 467 -16.32 9.87 -2.46
C THR A 467 -16.58 9.28 -1.09
N VAL A 468 -17.05 10.09 -0.11
CA VAL A 468 -17.43 9.88 1.32
C VAL A 468 -16.71 8.76 2.11
N GLY A 469 -16.49 7.58 1.53
CA GLY A 469 -15.58 6.50 1.93
C GLY A 469 -14.10 6.85 1.99
N HIS A 470 -13.65 7.89 1.28
CA HIS A 470 -12.22 8.19 1.13
C HIS A 470 -11.66 9.32 2.03
N LEU A 471 -12.46 9.95 2.90
CA LEU A 471 -11.98 11.03 3.77
C LEU A 471 -10.98 10.57 4.83
N PRO A 472 -10.10 11.46 5.35
CA PRO A 472 -9.08 11.13 6.36
C PRO A 472 -9.62 10.52 7.66
N THR A 473 -10.89 10.80 8.00
CA THR A 473 -11.57 10.20 9.16
C THR A 473 -12.35 8.93 8.82
N GLY A 474 -12.38 8.52 7.54
CA GLY A 474 -13.13 7.38 7.02
C GLY A 474 -14.55 7.40 7.56
N CYS A 475 -15.50 8.06 6.87
CA CYS A 475 -16.89 8.18 7.34
C CYS A 475 -17.62 6.85 7.55
N TRP A 476 -16.94 5.72 7.44
CA TRP A 476 -17.42 4.35 7.37
C TRP A 476 -16.53 3.53 8.32
N GLY A 477 -16.91 3.44 9.60
CA GLY A 477 -16.08 2.77 10.62
C GLY A 477 -15.98 1.25 10.47
N GLY A 478 -16.51 0.69 9.38
CA GLY A 478 -16.36 -0.71 8.98
C GLY A 478 -15.88 -0.89 7.53
N GLY A 479 -15.31 0.17 6.92
CA GLY A 479 -14.73 0.12 5.57
C GLY A 479 -15.71 -0.32 4.48
N TRP A 480 -15.26 -1.18 3.58
CA TRP A 480 -15.96 -1.60 2.35
C TRP A 480 -17.32 -2.29 2.60
N VAL A 481 -17.50 -2.92 3.77
CA VAL A 481 -18.76 -3.56 4.19
C VAL A 481 -19.87 -2.53 4.43
N VAL A 482 -19.49 -1.35 4.92
CA VAL A 482 -20.45 -0.27 5.14
C VAL A 482 -20.84 0.32 3.77
N GLY A 483 -19.88 0.43 2.84
CA GLY A 483 -20.12 0.89 1.46
C GLY A 483 -21.13 0.03 0.68
N SER A 484 -21.00 -1.30 0.72
CA SER A 484 -21.98 -2.19 0.05
C SER A 484 -23.39 -2.07 0.65
N ARG A 485 -23.49 -1.92 1.98
CA ARG A 485 -24.77 -1.71 2.67
C ARG A 485 -25.41 -0.36 2.37
N PHE A 486 -24.62 0.66 2.09
CA PHE A 486 -25.16 1.96 1.72
C PHE A 486 -25.79 1.97 0.34
N PHE A 487 -25.18 1.33 -0.65
CA PHE A 487 -25.85 1.23 -1.95
C PHE A 487 -27.16 0.45 -1.82
N SER A 488 -27.21 -0.59 -0.99
CA SER A 488 -28.49 -1.23 -0.62
C SER A 488 -29.47 -0.25 0.05
N ARG A 489 -29.01 0.66 0.92
CA ARG A 489 -29.87 1.70 1.51
C ARG A 489 -30.43 2.66 0.46
N VAL A 490 -29.58 3.14 -0.46
CA VAL A 490 -29.99 4.01 -1.59
C VAL A 490 -31.13 3.35 -2.38
N GLU A 491 -31.04 2.04 -2.63
CA GLU A 491 -32.10 1.28 -3.29
C GLU A 491 -33.40 1.21 -2.48
N THR A 492 -33.31 0.94 -1.17
CA THR A 492 -34.51 0.94 -0.30
C THR A 492 -35.19 2.30 -0.24
N CYS A 493 -34.43 3.38 -0.48
CA CYS A 493 -34.95 4.74 -0.58
C CYS A 493 -35.58 5.09 -1.94
N LYS A 494 -35.57 4.13 -2.89
CA LYS A 494 -36.13 4.22 -4.26
C LYS A 494 -35.53 5.37 -5.06
N MET A 495 -34.21 5.50 -4.98
CA MET A 495 -33.40 6.48 -5.69
C MET A 495 -32.84 5.93 -7.01
#